data_AF-A0A4Y3FZ72-F1
#
_entry.id   AF-A0A4Y3FZ72-F1
#
_cell.length_a   1.000
_cell.length_b   1.000
_cell.length_c   1.000
_cell.angle_alpha   90.00
_cell.angle_beta   90.00
_cell.angle_gamma   90.00
#
_symmetry.space_group_name_H-M   'P 1'
#
loop_
_entity.id
_entity.type
_entity.pdbx_description
1 polymer ?
#
loop_
_entity_poly.entity_id
_entity_poly.type
_entity_poly.pdbx_seq_one_letter_code
_entity_poly.pdbx_strand_id
1 'polypeptide(L)' 'MNGATTTSKGLTVAARLDEGEYKSGVKISEVDIAQLQIQPHSLNPKWNYTLSSRDVHPLK' A
#
# COMPACT_ATOMS: atom_id res chain seq x y z
N MET A 1 14.11 -1.05 -21.58
CA MET A 1 13.42 0.11 -22.17
C MET A 1 12.16 0.34 -21.35
N ASN A 2 12.09 1.44 -20.59
CA ASN A 2 11.00 1.70 -19.64
C ASN A 2 9.99 2.60 -20.35
N GLY A 3 8.79 2.09 -20.61
CA GLY A 3 7.71 2.89 -21.20
C GLY A 3 7.21 3.94 -20.21
N ALA A 4 7.24 5.22 -20.62
CA ALA A 4 6.67 6.32 -19.86
C ALA A 4 5.41 6.79 -20.58
N THR A 5 4.26 6.75 -19.90
CA THR A 5 3.00 7.32 -20.42
C THR A 5 2.82 8.70 -19.80
N THR A 6 2.76 9.74 -20.62
CA THR A 6 2.54 11.12 -20.18
C THR A 6 1.05 11.44 -20.28
N THR A 7 0.43 11.91 -19.20
CA THR A 7 -0.97 12.40 -19.28
C THR A 7 -1.00 13.89 -19.61
N SER A 8 -2.07 14.36 -20.24
CA SER A 8 -2.22 15.75 -20.71
C SER A 8 -2.09 16.84 -19.62
N LYS A 9 -2.14 16.45 -18.35
CA LYS A 9 -1.91 17.33 -17.18
C LYS A 9 -0.47 17.31 -16.64
N GLY A 10 0.48 16.69 -17.33
CA GLY A 10 1.90 16.73 -16.96
C GLY A 10 2.35 15.68 -15.92
N LEU A 11 1.59 14.60 -15.72
CA LEU A 11 2.05 13.48 -14.90
C LEU A 11 3.03 12.61 -15.70
N THR A 12 4.26 12.47 -15.21
CA THR A 12 5.26 11.52 -15.69
C THR A 12 5.25 10.28 -14.80
N VAL A 13 5.01 9.12 -15.40
CA VAL A 13 5.03 7.83 -14.71
C VAL A 13 6.25 7.03 -15.20
N ALA A 14 7.00 6.44 -14.26
CA ALA A 14 8.11 5.56 -14.57
C ALA A 14 7.94 4.24 -13.80
N ALA A 15 8.22 3.13 -14.47
CA ALA A 15 8.32 1.81 -13.87
C ALA A 15 9.79 1.36 -13.87
N ARG A 16 10.16 0.59 -12.85
CA ARG A 16 11.47 -0.06 -12.75
C ARG A 16 11.27 -1.51 -12.37
N LEU A 17 12.19 -2.36 -12.81
CA LEU A 17 12.27 -3.71 -12.31
C LEU A 17 12.72 -3.66 -10.85
N ASP A 18 11.96 -4.30 -9.99
CA ASP A 18 12.36 -4.61 -8.62
C ASP A 18 12.78 -6.08 -8.57
N GLU A 19 14.08 -6.30 -8.40
CA GLU A 19 14.68 -7.64 -8.30
C GLU A 19 14.72 -8.14 -6.85
N GLY A 20 14.06 -7.44 -5.93
CA GLY A 20 13.97 -7.85 -4.53
C GLY A 20 13.34 -9.24 -4.37
N GLU A 21 13.91 -10.05 -3.49
CA GLU A 21 13.33 -11.33 -3.11
C GLU A 21 12.25 -11.11 -2.05
N TYR A 22 11.00 -11.35 -2.43
CA TYR A 22 9.85 -11.25 -1.54
C TYR A 22 9.41 -12.64 -1.09
N LYS A 23 9.58 -12.94 0.20
CA LYS A 23 9.14 -14.21 0.77
C LYS A 23 7.62 -14.35 0.60
N SER A 24 7.21 -15.39 -0.11
CA SER A 24 5.81 -15.77 -0.23
C SER A 24 5.37 -16.63 0.97
N GLY A 25 4.06 -16.75 1.18
CA GLY A 25 3.51 -17.59 2.24
C GLY A 25 3.70 -17.04 3.66
N VAL A 26 4.11 -15.78 3.81
CA VAL A 26 4.16 -15.12 5.12
C VAL A 26 2.73 -15.00 5.65
N LYS A 27 2.40 -15.78 6.68
CA LYS A 27 1.09 -15.75 7.34
C LYS A 27 1.14 -14.72 8.47
N ILE A 28 0.31 -13.70 8.36
CA ILE A 28 0.04 -12.75 9.44
C ILE A 28 -1.11 -13.30 10.28
N SER A 29 -1.04 -13.13 11.60
CA SER A 29 -2.11 -13.61 12.48
C SER A 29 -3.39 -12.79 12.28
N GLU A 30 -4.55 -13.40 12.51
CA GLU A 30 -5.83 -12.68 12.44
C GLU A 30 -5.89 -11.53 13.46
N VAL A 31 -5.23 -11.71 14.62
CA VAL A 31 -5.11 -10.69 15.67
C VAL A 31 -4.35 -9.46 15.16
N ASP A 32 -3.22 -9.67 14.47
CA ASP A 32 -2.41 -8.56 13.95
C ASP A 32 -3.16 -7.78 12.86
N ILE A 33 -3.91 -8.48 12.00
CA ILE A 33 -4.76 -7.88 10.97
C ILE A 33 -5.91 -7.10 11.62
N ALA A 34 -6.57 -7.68 12.63
CA ALA A 34 -7.69 -7.04 13.33
C ALA A 34 -7.31 -5.74 14.04
N GLN A 35 -6.05 -5.59 14.45
CA GLN A 35 -5.55 -4.35 15.03
C GLN A 35 -5.37 -3.22 13.99
N LEU A 36 -5.45 -3.49 12.68
CA LEU A 36 -5.21 -2.47 11.66
C LEU A 36 -6.35 -1.45 11.68
N GLN A 37 -6.00 -0.17 11.71
CA GLN A 37 -6.98 0.92 11.64
C GLN A 37 -7.39 1.17 10.19
N ILE A 38 -8.07 0.18 9.59
CA ILE A 38 -8.56 0.23 8.21
C ILE A 38 -9.94 0.87 8.18
N GLN A 39 -10.07 1.94 7.42
CA GLN A 39 -11.34 2.59 7.11
C GLN A 39 -11.70 2.35 5.63
N PRO A 40 -12.66 1.47 5.33
CA PRO A 40 -13.08 1.21 3.94
C PRO A 40 -13.88 2.39 3.39
N HIS A 41 -13.70 2.67 2.10
CA HIS A 41 -14.44 3.71 1.38
C HIS A 41 -15.71 3.13 0.75
N SER A 42 -16.69 3.98 0.44
CA SER A 42 -17.98 3.53 -0.13
C SER A 42 -17.83 2.89 -1.52
N LEU A 43 -16.92 3.41 -2.35
CA LEU A 43 -16.65 2.87 -3.67
C LEU A 43 -15.59 1.77 -3.57
N ASN A 44 -15.96 0.53 -3.92
CA ASN A 44 -15.07 -0.63 -3.90
C ASN A 44 -14.34 -0.83 -2.55
N PRO A 45 -15.06 -0.96 -1.42
CA PRO A 45 -14.48 -1.01 -0.07
C PRO A 45 -13.42 -2.09 0.15
N LYS A 46 -13.47 -3.17 -0.65
CA LYS A 46 -12.47 -4.25 -0.61
C LYS A 46 -11.08 -3.83 -1.08
N TRP A 47 -11.01 -2.78 -1.91
CA TRP A 47 -9.79 -2.30 -2.55
C TRP A 47 -9.43 -0.89 -2.09
N ASN A 48 -10.45 -0.06 -1.86
CA ASN A 48 -10.30 1.34 -1.51
C ASN A 48 -10.53 1.52 -0.01
N TYR A 49 -9.44 1.73 0.71
CA TYR A 49 -9.46 1.96 2.14
C TYR A 49 -8.33 2.91 2.55
N THR A 50 -8.49 3.53 3.72
CA THR A 50 -7.46 4.30 4.40
C THR A 50 -6.90 3.46 5.54
N LEU A 51 -5.59 3.27 5.58
CA LEU A 51 -4.89 2.70 6.73
C LEU A 51 -4.29 3.85 7.54
N SER A 52 -4.76 4.04 8.78
CA SER A 52 -4.20 5.07 9.67
C SER A 52 -3.03 4.52 10.47
N SER A 53 -2.10 5.41 10.83
CA SER A 53 -1.02 5.06 11.75
C SER A 53 -1.64 4.67 13.08
N ARG A 54 -1.32 3.48 13.56
CA ARG A 54 -1.49 3.16 14.97
C ARG A 54 -0.48 4.06 15.68
N ASP A 55 -0.91 5.05 16.46
CA ASP A 55 0.03 5.86 17.25
C ASP A 55 0.80 4.94 18.20
N VAL A 56 1.99 4.53 17.78
CA VAL A 56 2.97 3.81 18.60
C VAL A 56 4.19 4.71 18.70
N HIS A 57 4.05 5.79 19.46
CA HIS A 57 5.20 6.63 19.77
C HIS A 57 5.21 6.95 21.27
N PRO A 58 6.07 6.31 22.08
CA PRO A 58 6.83 7.06 23.05
C PRO A 58 7.98 7.74 22.29
N LEU A 59 7.91 9.06 22.18
CA LEU A 59 9.02 9.90 21.68
C LEU A 59 10.26 9.56 22.51
N LYS A 60 11.36 9.21 21.84
CA LYS A 60 12.71 9.33 22.41
C LYS A 60 13.38 10.53 21.78
#